data_AF-F8Q196-F1
#
_entry.id   AF-F8Q196-F1
#
_cell.length_a   1.000
_cell.length_b   1.000
_cell.length_c   1.000
_cell.angle_alpha   90.00
_cell.angle_beta   90.00
_cell.angle_gamma   90.00
#
_symmetry.space_group_name_H-M   'P 1'
#
loop_
_entity.id
_entity.type
_entity.pdbx_description
1 polymer ?
#
loop_
_entity_poly.entity_id
_entity_poly.type
_entity_poly.pdbx_seq_one_letter_code
_entity_poly.pdbx_strand_id
1 'polypeptide(L)'
;MPLLLHKEHIPVIISPLKGLEEEQAAQFRQWGIQSADVNEDTYDEHLHKELNEQKYNAIFASPEIVIKNPRLKGLLCSPAFQRRMLGYIINEAHCISQWGRDFRPAYSQVDQLRSFLPLNIPVYATSATMTPNVLADVRSKLHIEFEDQVVN
;
A
#
# COMPACT_ATOMS: atom_id res chain seq x y z
N MET A 1 15.74 0.20 6.61
CA MET A 1 14.45 0.89 6.84
C MET A 1 14.50 2.31 6.25
N PRO A 2 14.05 2.51 5.01
CA PRO A 2 13.98 3.84 4.38
C PRO A 2 13.17 4.85 5.20
N LEU A 3 12.15 4.38 5.93
CA LEU A 3 11.27 5.20 6.77
C LEU A 3 11.99 5.92 7.92
N LEU A 4 13.07 5.34 8.45
CA LEU A 4 13.86 5.97 9.50
C LEU A 4 14.78 7.09 8.97
N LEU A 5 15.11 7.02 7.67
CA LEU A 5 15.96 8.01 6.98
C LEU A 5 15.14 9.16 6.41
N HIS A 6 13.87 8.92 6.08
CA HIS A 6 12.98 9.85 5.40
C HIS A 6 11.63 9.99 6.13
N LYS A 7 11.64 10.55 7.34
CA LYS A 7 10.42 10.79 8.16
C LYS A 7 9.37 11.67 7.48
N GLU A 8 9.80 12.45 6.49
CA GLU A 8 8.93 13.33 5.70
C GLU A 8 8.08 12.55 4.69
N HIS A 9 8.53 11.35 4.29
CA HIS A 9 7.85 10.55 3.29
C HIS A 9 7.00 9.43 3.92
N ILE A 10 5.83 9.18 3.32
CA ILE A 10 4.78 8.29 3.79
C ILE A 10 4.70 7.10 2.82
N PRO A 11 5.06 5.88 3.23
CA PRO A 11 4.70 4.68 2.50
C PRO A 11 3.23 4.33 2.75
N VAL A 12 2.55 3.91 1.70
CA VAL A 12 1.23 3.27 1.78
C VAL A 12 1.42 1.78 1.52
N ILE A 13 1.30 0.99 2.57
CA ILE A 13 1.45 -0.46 2.53
C ILE A 13 0.08 -1.09 2.38
N ILE A 14 -0.08 -1.97 1.39
CA ILE A 14 -1.31 -2.69 1.10
C ILE A 14 -1.07 -4.17 1.34
N SER A 15 -1.76 -4.74 2.33
CA SER A 15 -1.54 -6.10 2.81
C SER A 15 -2.74 -7.01 2.50
N PRO A 16 -2.52 -8.31 2.21
CA PRO A 16 -3.59 -9.21 1.83
C PRO A 16 -4.24 -9.90 3.03
N LEU A 17 -3.60 -9.92 4.20
CA LEU A 17 -4.17 -10.50 5.41
C LEU A 17 -5.05 -9.48 6.13
N LYS A 18 -6.28 -9.86 6.48
CA LYS A 18 -7.18 -9.02 7.29
C LYS A 18 -6.62 -8.90 8.71
N GLY A 19 -6.65 -7.70 9.27
CA GLY A 19 -6.20 -7.43 10.64
C GLY A 19 -4.68 -7.24 10.76
N LEU A 20 -3.92 -7.61 9.72
CA LEU A 20 -2.48 -7.34 9.68
C LEU A 20 -2.22 -5.83 9.59
N GLU A 21 -3.12 -5.06 8.99
CA GLU A 21 -3.01 -3.61 8.92
C GLU A 21 -2.97 -2.97 10.33
N GLU A 22 -3.81 -3.47 11.24
CA GLU A 22 -3.91 -3.01 12.63
C GLU A 22 -2.68 -3.44 13.45
N GLU A 23 -2.26 -4.70 13.31
CA GLU A 23 -1.06 -5.22 13.99
C GLU A 23 0.20 -4.46 13.57
N GLN A 24 0.38 -4.24 12.26
CA GLN A 24 1.53 -3.50 11.72
C GLN A 24 1.50 -2.03 12.14
N ALA A 25 0.32 -1.39 12.11
CA ALA A 25 0.16 -0.03 12.61
C ALA A 25 0.52 0.05 14.10
N ALA A 26 -0.02 -0.86 14.93
CA ALA A 26 0.27 -0.92 16.36
C ALA A 26 1.76 -1.11 16.64
N GLN A 27 2.44 -1.99 15.90
CA GLN A 27 3.88 -2.20 16.03
C GLN A 27 4.68 -0.94 15.69
N PHE A 28 4.30 -0.21 14.64
CA PHE A 28 4.96 1.04 14.27
C PHE A 28 4.73 2.13 15.34
N ARG A 29 3.53 2.20 15.92
CA ARG A 29 3.22 3.11 17.04
C ARG A 29 4.07 2.80 18.27
N GLN A 30 4.28 1.52 18.58
CA GLN A 30 5.19 1.10 19.67
C GLN A 30 6.63 1.53 19.44
N TRP A 31 7.06 1.63 18.17
CA TRP A 31 8.37 2.17 17.79
C TRP A 31 8.41 3.70 17.70
N GLY A 32 7.33 4.39 18.09
CA GLY A 32 7.23 5.85 18.07
C GLY A 32 6.97 6.44 16.68
N ILE A 33 6.57 5.63 15.70
CA ILE A 33 6.21 6.07 14.36
C ILE A 33 4.70 6.27 14.31
N GLN A 34 4.25 7.47 13.93
CA GLN A 34 2.83 7.73 13.74
C GLN A 34 2.34 6.95 12.53
N SER A 35 1.49 5.94 12.74
CA SER A 35 0.94 5.11 11.68
C SER A 35 -0.58 5.07 11.74
N ALA A 36 -1.20 4.94 10.59
CA ALA A 36 -2.63 4.71 10.43
C ALA A 36 -2.88 3.31 9.89
N ASP A 37 -3.88 2.64 10.44
CA ASP A 37 -4.55 1.49 9.86
C ASP A 37 -5.80 1.99 9.13
N VAL A 38 -5.93 1.67 7.85
CA VAL A 38 -6.98 2.18 6.95
C VAL A 38 -7.70 1.00 6.34
N ASN A 39 -8.84 0.63 6.91
CA ASN A 39 -9.67 -0.47 6.43
C ASN A 39 -11.16 -0.08 6.46
N GLU A 40 -12.05 -0.99 6.05
CA GLU A 40 -13.50 -0.72 5.96
C GLU A 40 -14.12 -0.39 7.34
N ASP A 41 -13.51 -0.83 8.43
CA ASP A 41 -13.98 -0.62 9.81
C ASP A 41 -13.37 0.64 10.45
N THR A 42 -12.14 1.02 10.07
CA THR A 42 -11.38 2.11 10.71
C THR A 42 -11.48 3.44 9.97
N TYR A 43 -11.83 3.42 8.68
CA TYR A 43 -11.91 4.63 7.88
C TYR A 43 -13.23 5.38 8.05
N ASP A 44 -13.15 6.52 8.73
CA ASP A 44 -14.24 7.47 8.93
C ASP A 44 -13.84 8.91 8.54
N GLU A 45 -14.71 9.87 8.81
CA GLU A 45 -14.45 11.29 8.52
C GLU A 45 -13.30 11.86 9.36
N HIS A 46 -13.08 11.33 10.58
CA HIS A 46 -11.99 11.76 11.44
C HIS A 46 -10.66 11.31 10.83
N LEU A 47 -10.50 10.02 10.54
CA LEU A 47 -9.30 9.48 9.92
C LEU A 47 -9.04 10.11 8.54
N HIS A 48 -10.08 10.33 7.73
CA HIS A 48 -9.93 11.04 6.46
C HIS A 48 -9.31 12.43 6.64
N LYS A 49 -9.79 13.19 7.63
CA LYS A 49 -9.24 14.51 7.95
C LYS A 49 -7.79 14.42 8.42
N GLU A 50 -7.46 13.44 9.26
CA GLU A 50 -6.09 13.25 9.76
C GLU A 50 -5.09 12.85 8.67
N LEU A 51 -5.53 12.00 7.73
CA LEU A 51 -4.76 11.65 6.54
C LEU A 51 -4.57 12.87 5.63
N ASN A 52 -5.60 13.71 5.47
CA ASN A 52 -5.52 14.96 4.70
C ASN A 52 -4.61 16.01 5.35
N GLU A 53 -4.58 16.07 6.68
CA GLU A 53 -3.63 16.86 7.47
C GLU A 53 -2.22 16.23 7.51
N GLN A 54 -2.05 15.04 6.92
CA GLN A 54 -0.78 14.32 6.80
C GLN A 54 -0.08 14.08 8.14
N LYS A 55 -0.87 13.76 9.17
CA LYS A 55 -0.41 13.50 10.54
C LYS A 55 0.41 12.22 10.71
N TYR A 56 0.29 11.29 9.75
CA TYR A 56 0.93 9.99 9.81
C TYR A 56 2.22 9.93 8.98
N ASN A 57 3.14 9.09 9.43
CA ASN A 57 4.38 8.76 8.73
C ASN A 57 4.28 7.43 7.98
N ALA A 58 3.32 6.55 8.30
CA ALA A 58 3.09 5.30 7.59
C ALA A 58 1.60 4.98 7.54
N ILE A 59 1.14 4.38 6.44
CA ILE A 59 -0.26 3.98 6.28
C ILE A 59 -0.30 2.52 5.90
N PHE A 60 -1.03 1.73 6.66
CA PHE A 60 -1.32 0.33 6.39
C PHE A 60 -2.79 0.24 5.95
N ALA A 61 -3.03 -0.22 4.73
CA ALA A 61 -4.35 -0.17 4.14
C ALA A 61 -4.82 -1.52 3.61
N SER A 62 -6.13 -1.76 3.71
CA SER A 62 -6.75 -2.92 3.08
C SER A 62 -6.94 -2.70 1.58
N PRO A 63 -6.79 -3.74 0.73
CA PRO A 63 -7.05 -3.61 -0.71
C PRO A 63 -8.50 -3.19 -1.00
N GLU A 64 -9.49 -3.63 -0.22
CA GLU A 64 -10.89 -3.30 -0.42
C GLU A 64 -11.13 -1.80 -0.37
N ILE A 65 -10.61 -1.11 0.64
CA ILE A 65 -10.90 0.31 0.81
C ILE A 65 -10.16 1.16 -0.20
N VAL A 66 -8.91 0.82 -0.52
CA VAL A 66 -8.12 1.54 -1.52
C VAL A 66 -8.77 1.41 -2.91
N ILE A 67 -9.36 0.25 -3.22
CA ILE A 67 -10.02 0.00 -4.51
C ILE A 67 -11.45 0.56 -4.56
N LYS A 68 -12.22 0.53 -3.47
CA LYS A 68 -13.65 0.89 -3.51
C LYS A 68 -13.96 2.32 -3.09
N ASN A 69 -13.14 2.94 -2.22
CA ASN A 69 -13.49 4.21 -1.60
C ASN A 69 -13.02 5.42 -2.43
N PRO A 70 -13.93 6.20 -3.06
CA PRO A 70 -13.56 7.31 -3.92
C PRO A 70 -12.93 8.48 -3.16
N ARG A 71 -13.29 8.70 -1.88
CA ARG A 71 -12.70 9.77 -1.06
C ARG A 71 -11.24 9.46 -0.75
N LEU A 72 -10.94 8.22 -0.39
CA LEU A 72 -9.56 7.79 -0.16
C LEU A 72 -8.74 7.88 -1.45
N LYS A 73 -9.28 7.42 -2.59
CA LYS A 73 -8.61 7.58 -3.90
C LYS A 73 -8.31 9.04 -4.22
N GLY A 74 -9.29 9.93 -4.05
CA GLY A 74 -9.11 11.37 -4.27
C GLY A 74 -8.00 11.97 -3.40
N LEU A 75 -7.91 11.52 -2.14
CA LEU A 75 -6.84 11.93 -1.23
C LEU A 75 -5.46 11.43 -1.68
N LEU A 76 -5.34 10.13 -1.99
CA LEU A 76 -4.10 9.50 -2.45
C LEU A 76 -3.59 10.13 -3.77
N CYS A 77 -4.51 10.53 -4.65
CA CYS A 77 -4.19 11.23 -5.89
C CYS A 77 -4.03 12.74 -5.72
N SER A 78 -4.19 13.31 -4.52
CA SER A 78 -4.07 14.76 -4.35
C SER A 78 -2.60 15.21 -4.42
N PRO A 79 -2.27 16.33 -5.13
CA PRO A 79 -0.88 16.79 -5.23
C PRO A 79 -0.22 17.06 -3.88
N ALA A 80 -1.01 17.49 -2.88
CA ALA A 80 -0.51 17.69 -1.53
C ALA A 80 0.01 16.39 -0.91
N PHE A 81 -0.77 15.31 -1.02
CA PHE A 81 -0.43 14.00 -0.48
C PHE A 81 0.73 13.35 -1.24
N GLN A 82 0.68 13.41 -2.59
CA GLN A 82 1.72 12.85 -3.45
C GLN A 82 3.12 13.40 -3.18
N ARG A 83 3.26 14.69 -2.82
CA ARG A 83 4.57 15.31 -2.49
C ARG A 83 5.30 14.62 -1.35
N ARG A 84 4.57 13.98 -0.45
CA ARG A 84 5.13 13.23 0.68
C ARG A 84 5.05 11.73 0.46
N MET A 85 4.57 11.23 -0.67
CA MET A 85 4.49 9.78 -0.87
C MET A 85 5.87 9.20 -1.11
N LEU A 86 6.23 8.16 -0.35
CA LEU A 86 7.43 7.36 -0.62
C LEU A 86 7.19 6.37 -1.77
N GLY A 87 5.98 5.82 -1.81
CA GLY A 87 5.59 4.76 -2.72
C GLY A 87 4.44 3.94 -2.19
N TYR A 88 3.85 3.14 -3.08
CA TYR A 88 2.87 2.12 -2.72
C TYR A 88 3.59 0.79 -2.57
N ILE A 89 3.42 0.12 -1.43
CA ILE A 89 4.07 -1.15 -1.14
C ILE A 89 2.99 -2.24 -1.13
N ILE A 90 3.06 -3.15 -2.09
CA ILE A 90 2.18 -4.30 -2.23
C ILE A 90 2.83 -5.47 -1.49
N ASN A 91 2.38 -5.72 -0.25
CA ASN A 91 3.01 -6.68 0.65
C ASN A 91 2.48 -8.10 0.44
N GLU A 92 3.33 -9.12 0.50
CA GLU A 92 2.99 -10.50 0.12
C GLU A 92 2.42 -10.62 -1.30
N ALA A 93 3.06 -9.94 -2.25
CA ALA A 93 2.60 -9.88 -3.64
C ALA A 93 2.50 -11.26 -4.32
N HIS A 94 3.15 -12.30 -3.79
CA HIS A 94 2.99 -13.67 -4.27
C HIS A 94 1.52 -14.15 -4.24
N CYS A 95 0.70 -13.61 -3.32
CA CYS A 95 -0.73 -13.93 -3.22
C CYS A 95 -1.51 -13.57 -4.49
N ILE A 96 -1.06 -12.54 -5.24
CA ILE A 96 -1.68 -12.12 -6.52
C ILE A 96 -1.58 -13.23 -7.57
N SER A 97 -0.49 -14.00 -7.53
CA SER A 97 -0.20 -15.05 -8.49
C SER A 97 -0.70 -16.42 -8.03
N GLN A 98 -0.38 -16.79 -6.79
CA GLN A 98 -0.59 -18.16 -6.30
C GLN A 98 -2.03 -18.44 -5.87
N TRP A 99 -2.70 -17.47 -5.24
CA TRP A 99 -4.00 -17.72 -4.62
C TRP A 99 -5.15 -16.98 -5.30
N GLY A 100 -4.85 -16.04 -6.20
CA GLY A 100 -5.84 -15.40 -7.06
C GLY A 100 -7.05 -14.86 -6.28
N ARG A 101 -8.25 -15.19 -6.76
CA ARG A 101 -9.51 -14.74 -6.16
C ARG A 101 -9.93 -15.52 -4.90
N ASP A 102 -9.33 -16.68 -4.65
CA ASP A 102 -9.78 -17.59 -3.58
C ASP A 102 -9.27 -17.19 -2.19
N PHE A 103 -8.22 -16.37 -2.12
CA PHE A 103 -7.68 -15.86 -0.85
C PHE A 103 -8.31 -14.55 -0.40
N ARG A 104 -8.22 -13.51 -1.24
CA ARG A 104 -8.84 -12.19 -1.01
C ARG A 104 -9.17 -11.57 -2.36
N PRO A 105 -10.44 -11.59 -2.81
CA PRO A 105 -10.82 -11.12 -4.15
C PRO A 105 -10.37 -9.69 -4.46
N ALA A 106 -10.37 -8.79 -3.49
CA ALA A 106 -9.88 -7.41 -3.67
C ALA A 106 -8.36 -7.36 -3.90
N TYR A 107 -7.59 -8.27 -3.28
CA TYR A 107 -6.15 -8.30 -3.44
C TYR A 107 -5.74 -8.78 -4.85
N SER A 108 -6.53 -9.65 -5.46
CA SER A 108 -6.36 -10.02 -6.88
C SER A 108 -6.61 -8.88 -7.87
N GLN A 109 -7.21 -7.78 -7.40
CA GLN A 109 -7.58 -6.59 -8.17
C GLN A 109 -6.66 -5.38 -7.87
N VAL A 110 -5.53 -5.62 -7.21
CA VAL A 110 -4.55 -4.57 -6.85
C VAL A 110 -3.85 -3.99 -8.10
N ASP A 111 -3.89 -4.69 -9.23
CA ASP A 111 -3.55 -4.14 -10.54
C ASP A 111 -4.36 -2.89 -10.89
N GLN A 112 -5.62 -2.80 -10.45
CA GLN A 112 -6.47 -1.63 -10.67
C GLN A 112 -5.89 -0.36 -10.05
N LEU A 113 -5.02 -0.47 -9.05
CA LEU A 113 -4.33 0.70 -8.50
C LEU A 113 -3.58 1.45 -9.59
N ARG A 114 -2.95 0.74 -10.54
CA ARG A 114 -2.19 1.37 -11.65
C ARG A 114 -3.08 2.25 -12.56
N SER A 115 -4.39 2.05 -12.57
CA SER A 115 -5.31 2.87 -13.37
C SER A 115 -5.51 4.30 -12.84
N PHE A 116 -5.24 4.53 -11.55
CA PHE A 116 -5.47 5.84 -10.92
C PHE A 116 -4.29 6.34 -10.09
N LEU A 117 -3.33 5.47 -9.78
CA LEU A 117 -2.13 5.88 -9.08
C LEU A 117 -1.27 6.78 -9.98
N PRO A 118 -0.70 7.86 -9.42
CA PRO A 118 0.16 8.76 -10.16
C PRO A 118 1.41 8.04 -10.69
N LEU A 119 1.74 8.24 -11.96
CA LEU A 119 2.87 7.58 -12.63
C LEU A 119 4.24 7.95 -12.03
N ASN A 120 4.33 9.10 -11.34
CA ASN A 120 5.55 9.58 -10.70
C ASN A 120 5.81 8.98 -9.31
N ILE A 121 4.92 8.12 -8.79
CA ILE A 121 5.08 7.47 -7.49
C ILE A 121 5.44 6.00 -7.70
N PRO A 122 6.57 5.52 -7.14
CA PRO A 122 6.99 4.14 -7.34
C PRO A 122 6.03 3.16 -6.66
N VAL A 123 5.88 1.98 -7.26
CA VAL A 123 5.13 0.85 -6.70
C VAL A 123 6.12 -0.28 -6.44
N TYR A 124 6.20 -0.70 -5.18
CA TYR A 124 7.05 -1.79 -4.73
C TYR A 124 6.21 -3.04 -4.49
N ALA A 125 6.71 -4.20 -4.87
CA ALA A 125 6.11 -5.49 -4.55
C ALA A 125 7.05 -6.27 -3.64
N THR A 126 6.60 -6.63 -2.43
CA THR A 126 7.41 -7.36 -1.45
C THR A 126 6.80 -8.73 -1.19
N SER A 127 7.63 -9.76 -1.04
CA SER A 127 7.21 -11.11 -0.69
C SER A 127 8.40 -11.92 -0.20
N ALA A 128 8.20 -12.74 0.83
CA ALA A 128 9.21 -13.71 1.27
C ALA A 128 9.36 -14.88 0.27
N THR A 129 8.31 -15.19 -0.49
CA THR A 129 8.20 -16.36 -1.36
C THR A 129 7.91 -15.94 -2.81
N MET A 130 8.93 -15.46 -3.52
CA MET A 130 8.81 -15.03 -4.92
C MET A 130 9.65 -15.91 -5.85
N THR A 131 9.10 -17.02 -6.33
CA THR A 131 9.76 -17.85 -7.35
C THR A 131 9.81 -17.10 -8.69
N PRO A 132 10.73 -17.44 -9.63
CA PRO A 132 10.85 -16.72 -10.90
C PRO A 132 9.54 -16.61 -11.70
N ASN A 133 8.72 -17.67 -11.69
CA ASN A 133 7.42 -17.67 -12.37
C ASN A 133 6.40 -16.74 -11.68
N VAL A 134 6.38 -16.75 -10.34
CA VAL A 134 5.52 -15.86 -9.55
C VAL A 134 5.94 -14.41 -9.72
N LEU A 135 7.26 -14.14 -9.72
CA LEU A 135 7.80 -12.80 -9.99
C LEU A 135 7.36 -12.28 -11.37
N ALA A 136 7.46 -13.10 -12.41
CA ALA A 136 7.04 -12.73 -13.75
C ALA A 136 5.54 -12.41 -13.82
N ASP A 137 4.69 -13.21 -13.16
CA ASP A 137 3.25 -12.98 -13.11
C ASP A 137 2.88 -11.72 -12.30
N VAL A 138 3.46 -11.55 -11.11
CA VAL A 138 3.27 -10.34 -10.27
C VAL A 138 3.69 -9.09 -11.05
N ARG A 139 4.84 -9.14 -11.73
CA ARG A 139 5.33 -8.05 -12.55
C ARG A 139 4.36 -7.71 -13.67
N SER A 140 3.87 -8.73 -14.38
CA SER A 140 2.91 -8.55 -15.47
C SER A 140 1.62 -7.92 -14.98
N LYS A 141 1.10 -8.34 -13.82
CA LYS A 141 -0.17 -7.85 -13.26
C LYS A 141 -0.05 -6.45 -12.67
N LEU A 142 1.05 -6.14 -11.98
CA LEU A 142 1.27 -4.82 -11.39
C LEU A 142 1.87 -3.80 -12.38
N HIS A 143 2.09 -4.20 -13.64
CA HIS A 143 2.70 -3.37 -14.67
C HIS A 143 4.02 -2.73 -14.22
N ILE A 144 4.88 -3.51 -13.56
CA ILE A 144 6.19 -3.05 -13.06
C ILE A 144 7.23 -3.22 -14.18
N GLU A 145 7.83 -2.11 -14.62
CA GLU A 145 8.94 -2.13 -15.57
C GLU A 145 10.29 -2.10 -14.82
N PHE A 146 11.38 -2.51 -15.47
CA PHE A 146 12.70 -2.70 -14.84
C PHE A 146 13.32 -1.41 -14.24
N GLU A 147 12.68 -0.24 -14.40
CA GLU A 147 13.09 1.01 -13.74
C GLU A 147 12.55 1.16 -12.30
N ASP A 148 11.60 0.31 -11.88
CA ASP A 148 11.12 0.26 -10.49
C ASP A 148 12.04 -0.66 -9.67
N GLN A 149 12.93 -0.05 -8.89
CA GLN A 149 14.00 -0.68 -8.11
C GLN A 149 13.48 -1.81 -7.19
N VAL A 150 13.84 -3.06 -7.51
CA VAL A 150 13.78 -4.19 -6.57
C VAL A 150 14.92 -4.01 -5.57
N VAL A 151 14.60 -3.51 -4.38
CA VAL A 151 15.56 -3.39 -3.28
C VAL A 151 15.87 -4.80 -2.75
N ASN A 152 17.09 -5.28 -2.98
CA ASN A 152 17.66 -6.44 -2.28
C ASN A 152 18.24 -6.03 -0.92
#